data_AF-A0A839UJN3-F1
#
_entry.id   AF-A0A839UJN3-F1
#
_cell.length_a   1.000
_cell.length_b   1.000
_cell.length_c   1.000
_cell.angle_alpha   90.00
_cell.angle_beta   90.00
_cell.angle_gamma   90.00
#
_symmetry.space_group_name_H-M   'P 1'
#
loop_
_entity.id
_entity.type
_entity.pdbx_description
1 polymer ?
#
loop_
_entity_poly.entity_id
_entity_poly.type
_entity_poly.pdbx_seq_one_letter_code
_entity_poly.pdbx_strand_id
1 'polypeptide(L)'
;MDEDKLVLIGLEVCRLLHGGRYGDIANQYGYAVAIDQSAADAIEEDYTKAVLESGYDGSSKADVSVKRFGKSSTGIKALIECDLIGKNGSGILVELILSATGVVYLEQVSSYGREADA
;
A
#
# COMPACT_ATOMS: atom_id res chain seq x y z
N MET A 1 -7.97 16.74 2.65
CA MET A 1 -6.59 16.61 2.17
C MET A 1 -6.60 16.74 0.66
N ASP A 2 -5.73 17.60 0.12
CA ASP A 2 -5.53 17.77 -1.33
C ASP A 2 -4.82 16.53 -1.92
N GLU A 3 -4.76 16.45 -3.25
CA GLU A 3 -4.24 15.29 -3.96
C GLU A 3 -2.73 15.14 -3.84
N ASP A 4 -1.99 16.25 -3.96
CA ASP A 4 -0.53 16.26 -3.84
C ASP A 4 -0.04 15.69 -2.50
N LYS A 5 -0.72 16.01 -1.39
CA LYS A 5 -0.40 15.41 -0.09
C LYS A 5 -0.68 13.92 -0.03
N LEU A 6 -1.74 13.45 -0.67
CA LEU A 6 -2.06 12.02 -0.71
C LEU A 6 -1.01 11.25 -1.52
N VAL A 7 -0.56 11.83 -2.64
CA VAL A 7 0.55 11.29 -3.43
C VAL A 7 1.83 11.21 -2.60
N LEU A 8 2.17 12.28 -1.87
CA LEU A 8 3.35 12.29 -0.99
C LEU A 8 3.28 11.22 0.10
N ILE A 9 2.09 11.00 0.69
CA ILE A 9 1.88 9.93 1.67
C ILE A 9 2.13 8.55 1.03
N GLY A 10 1.58 8.29 -0.16
CA GLY A 10 1.82 7.03 -0.87
C GLY A 10 3.30 6.77 -1.15
N LEU A 11 4.00 7.80 -1.65
CA LEU A 11 5.45 7.73 -1.88
C LEU A 11 6.25 7.48 -0.60
N GLU A 12 5.86 8.12 0.51
CA GLU A 12 6.49 7.93 1.81
C GLU A 12 6.30 6.49 2.32
N VAL A 13 5.09 5.95 2.24
CA VAL A 13 4.78 4.57 2.65
C VAL A 13 5.59 3.57 1.84
N CYS A 14 5.66 3.71 0.51
CA CYS A 14 6.50 2.87 -0.35
C CYS A 14 7.99 2.96 0.01
N ARG A 15 8.48 4.15 0.38
CA ARG A 15 9.87 4.33 0.84
C ARG A 15 10.12 3.62 2.16
N LEU A 16 9.16 3.66 3.09
CA LEU A 16 9.25 2.99 4.38
C LEU A 16 9.21 1.46 4.22
N LEU A 17 8.33 0.94 3.35
CA LEU A 17 8.26 -0.49 3.02
C LEU A 17 9.61 -1.00 2.48
N HIS A 18 10.17 -0.31 1.48
CA HIS A 18 11.50 -0.63 0.95
C HIS A 18 12.62 -0.58 2.00
N GLY A 19 12.50 0.32 2.98
CA GLY A 19 13.47 0.46 4.05
C GLY A 19 13.30 -0.52 5.20
N GLY A 20 12.32 -1.44 5.15
CA GLY A 20 11.98 -2.33 6.27
C GLY A 20 11.48 -1.57 7.50
N ARG A 21 10.90 -0.38 7.31
CA ARG A 21 10.48 0.55 8.38
C ARG A 21 9.03 0.34 8.77
N TYR A 22 8.62 -0.91 8.96
CA TYR A 22 7.22 -1.31 9.19
C TYR A 22 6.62 -0.69 10.46
N GLY A 23 7.41 -0.60 11.53
CA GLY A 23 7.00 0.07 12.76
C GLY A 23 6.65 1.55 12.56
N ASP A 24 7.32 2.25 11.66
CA ASP A 24 7.00 3.66 11.37
C ASP A 24 5.66 3.77 10.63
N ILE A 25 5.39 2.85 9.70
CA ILE A 25 4.12 2.79 8.97
C ILE A 25 2.98 2.49 9.95
N ALA A 26 3.15 1.46 10.79
CA ALA A 26 2.16 1.07 11.78
C ALA A 26 1.84 2.20 12.77
N ASN A 27 2.85 2.95 13.21
CA ASN A 27 2.66 4.05 14.15
C ASN A 27 1.98 5.28 13.52
N GLN A 28 2.25 5.58 12.25
CA GLN A 28 1.74 6.78 11.58
C GLN A 28 0.39 6.57 10.90
N TYR A 29 0.19 5.39 10.29
CA TYR A 29 -0.95 5.10 9.45
C TYR A 29 -1.79 3.92 9.98
N GLY A 30 -1.21 3.05 10.81
CA GLY A 30 -1.86 1.80 11.22
C GLY A 30 -1.99 0.81 10.06
N TYR A 31 -2.73 -0.28 10.29
CA TYR A 31 -3.02 -1.28 9.26
C TYR A 31 -4.40 -1.92 9.48
N ALA A 32 -5.23 -1.99 8.43
CA ALA A 32 -6.62 -2.44 8.52
C ALA A 32 -6.77 -3.94 8.83
N VAL A 33 -5.84 -4.76 8.34
CA VAL A 33 -5.93 -6.24 8.36
C VAL A 33 -4.98 -6.90 9.37
N ALA A 34 -4.52 -6.17 10.39
CA ALA A 34 -3.70 -6.73 11.46
C ALA A 34 -4.53 -7.56 12.47
N ILE A 35 -4.99 -8.74 12.05
CA ILE A 35 -5.77 -9.67 12.89
C ILE A 35 -4.79 -10.51 13.72
N ASP A 36 -5.00 -10.53 15.05
CA ASP A 36 -4.24 -11.35 16.01
C ASP A 36 -2.72 -11.10 16.11
N GLN A 37 -2.19 -10.07 15.44
CA GLN A 37 -0.79 -9.67 15.50
C GLN A 37 -0.60 -8.16 15.49
N SER A 38 0.63 -7.70 15.75
CA SER A 38 0.93 -6.28 15.67
C SER A 38 0.84 -5.77 14.24
N ALA A 39 0.43 -4.52 14.04
CA ALA A 39 0.35 -3.94 12.71
C ALA A 39 1.70 -3.93 12.00
N ALA A 40 2.81 -3.76 12.73
CA ALA A 40 4.14 -3.80 12.12
C ALA A 40 4.47 -5.20 11.58
N ASP A 41 4.20 -6.25 12.35
CA ASP A 41 4.47 -7.63 11.94
C ASP A 41 3.59 -8.05 10.75
N ALA A 42 2.30 -7.66 10.77
CA ALA A 42 1.39 -7.93 9.65
C ALA A 42 1.83 -7.24 8.35
N ILE A 43 2.28 -5.98 8.44
CA ILE A 43 2.81 -5.27 7.26
C ILE A 43 4.07 -5.97 6.74
N GLU A 44 4.98 -6.36 7.63
CA GLU A 44 6.20 -7.08 7.26
C GLU A 44 5.88 -8.39 6.56
N GLU A 45 4.98 -9.19 7.11
CA GLU A 45 4.55 -10.48 6.56
C GLU A 45 3.93 -10.31 5.16
N ASP A 46 2.95 -9.42 5.03
CA ASP A 46 2.24 -9.21 3.76
C ASP A 46 3.18 -8.63 2.69
N TYR A 47 4.04 -7.68 3.04
CA TYR A 47 5.01 -7.12 2.10
C TYR A 47 6.04 -8.17 1.67
N THR A 48 6.57 -8.96 2.61
CA THR A 48 7.53 -10.03 2.31
C THR A 48 6.92 -11.08 1.40
N LYS A 49 5.67 -11.48 1.68
CA LYS A 49 4.91 -12.39 0.83
C LYS A 49 4.69 -11.81 -0.57
N ALA A 50 4.29 -10.54 -0.67
CA ALA A 50 4.06 -9.89 -1.94
C ALA A 50 5.35 -9.78 -2.79
N VAL A 51 6.49 -9.48 -2.16
CA VAL A 51 7.81 -9.48 -2.81
C VAL A 51 8.14 -10.86 -3.37
N LEU A 52 7.94 -11.92 -2.57
CA LEU A 52 8.23 -13.30 -2.97
C LEU A 52 7.34 -13.74 -4.16
N GLU A 53 6.04 -13.48 -4.09
CA GLU A 53 5.06 -13.90 -5.10
C GLU A 53 5.23 -13.15 -6.43
N SER A 54 5.52 -11.84 -6.37
CA SER A 54 5.68 -11.00 -7.56
C SER A 54 7.07 -11.12 -8.21
N GLY A 55 8.08 -11.61 -7.47
CA GLY A 55 9.47 -11.55 -7.89
C GLY A 55 10.03 -10.11 -7.94
N TYR A 56 9.41 -9.19 -7.19
CA TYR A 56 9.82 -7.80 -7.15
C TYR A 56 11.23 -7.66 -6.56
N ASP A 57 12.10 -6.90 -7.23
CA ASP A 57 13.51 -6.75 -6.86
C ASP A 57 13.84 -5.39 -6.21
N GLY A 58 12.82 -4.57 -5.93
CA GLY A 58 13.02 -3.24 -5.32
C GLY A 58 13.62 -2.19 -6.25
N SER A 59 13.74 -2.47 -7.56
CA SER A 59 14.43 -1.57 -8.50
C SER A 59 13.56 -0.45 -9.06
N SER A 60 12.23 -0.56 -8.95
CA SER A 60 11.31 0.42 -9.52
C SER A 60 10.91 1.52 -8.55
N LYS A 61 10.56 2.67 -9.12
CA LYS A 61 9.91 3.74 -8.37
C LYS A 61 8.42 3.40 -8.25
N ALA A 62 7.83 3.77 -7.13
CA ALA A 62 6.38 3.72 -6.96
C ALA A 62 5.70 4.70 -7.93
N ASP A 63 4.70 4.22 -8.65
CA ASP A 63 3.70 5.07 -9.31
C ASP A 63 2.50 5.23 -8.37
N VAL A 64 2.06 6.46 -8.12
CA VAL A 64 1.03 6.72 -7.12
C VAL A 64 -0.15 7.43 -7.76
N SER A 65 -1.31 6.80 -7.66
CA SER A 65 -2.58 7.36 -8.15
C SER A 65 -3.56 7.58 -6.99
N VAL A 66 -4.42 8.58 -7.14
CA VAL A 66 -5.43 8.92 -6.12
C VAL A 66 -6.81 8.87 -6.77
N LYS A 67 -7.65 7.98 -6.25
CA LYS A 67 -9.05 7.86 -6.66
C LYS A 67 -9.96 8.44 -5.59
N ARG A 68 -10.64 9.53 -5.90
CA ARG A 68 -11.62 10.15 -5.00
C ARG A 68 -12.99 9.51 -5.15
N PHE A 69 -13.62 9.22 -4.02
CA PHE A 69 -15.01 8.78 -3.98
C PHE A 69 -15.92 9.98 -3.71
N GLY A 70 -17.11 9.95 -4.29
CA GLY A 70 -18.14 10.96 -4.03
C GLY A 70 -18.67 10.89 -2.59
N LYS A 71 -19.81 11.53 -2.32
CA LYS A 71 -20.53 11.33 -1.05
C LYS A 71 -21.12 9.91 -0.99
N SER A 72 -20.30 8.90 -0.74
CA SER A 72 -20.74 7.53 -0.47
C SER A 72 -20.99 7.35 1.03
N SER A 73 -21.87 6.41 1.35
CA SER A 73 -22.20 5.98 2.72
C SER A 73 -21.11 5.14 3.39
N THR A 74 -20.01 4.85 2.70
CA THR A 74 -18.98 3.88 3.12
C THR A 74 -17.90 4.46 4.05
N GLY A 75 -17.95 5.75 4.36
CA GLY A 75 -16.94 6.38 5.22
C GLY A 75 -15.56 6.51 4.57
N ILE A 76 -15.44 6.28 3.26
CA ILE A 76 -14.20 6.38 2.47
C ILE A 76 -14.26 7.63 1.59
N LYS A 77 -13.21 8.45 1.61
CA LYS A 77 -13.09 9.67 0.79
C LYS A 77 -12.18 9.49 -0.41
N ALA A 78 -11.08 8.76 -0.25
CA ALA A 78 -10.16 8.47 -1.35
C ALA A 78 -9.42 7.15 -1.12
N LEU A 79 -9.04 6.52 -2.22
CA LEU A 79 -8.08 5.43 -2.28
C LEU A 79 -6.79 5.99 -2.88
N ILE A 80 -5.67 5.64 -2.27
CA ILE A 80 -4.32 5.93 -2.73
C ILE A 80 -3.75 4.58 -3.16
N GLU A 81 -3.51 4.41 -4.45
CA GLU A 81 -2.93 3.19 -5.02
C GLU A 81 -1.47 3.48 -5.33
N CYS A 82 -0.55 2.72 -4.72
CA CYS A 82 0.87 2.82 -5.00
C CYS A 82 1.32 1.53 -5.68
N ASP A 83 1.73 1.64 -6.93
CA ASP A 83 2.15 0.53 -7.76
C ASP A 83 3.68 0.43 -7.79
N LEU A 84 4.20 -0.64 -7.22
CA LEU A 84 5.60 -1.04 -7.27
C LEU A 84 5.81 -2.00 -8.44
N ILE A 85 5.97 -1.45 -9.63
CA ILE A 85 6.01 -2.21 -10.88
C ILE A 85 7.30 -3.04 -10.94
N GLY A 86 7.16 -4.36 -10.99
CA GLY A 86 8.23 -5.32 -11.21
C GLY A 86 8.53 -5.54 -12.70
N LYS A 87 9.19 -6.66 -13.01
CA LYS A 87 9.48 -7.06 -14.40
C LYS A 87 8.31 -7.86 -14.97
N ASN A 88 8.18 -7.87 -16.30
CA ASN A 88 7.22 -8.72 -17.00
C ASN A 88 5.74 -8.53 -16.59
N GLY A 89 5.38 -7.35 -16.08
CA GLY A 89 3.99 -7.04 -15.69
C GLY A 89 3.56 -7.64 -14.35
N SER A 90 4.50 -8.11 -13.53
CA SER A 90 4.26 -8.35 -12.10
C SER A 90 4.63 -7.15 -11.26
N GLY A 91 4.20 -7.11 -10.01
CA GLY A 91 4.54 -6.06 -9.06
C GLY A 91 3.81 -6.21 -7.75
N ILE A 92 3.85 -5.15 -6.95
CA ILE A 92 3.16 -5.07 -5.66
C ILE A 92 2.23 -3.86 -5.70
N LEU A 93 0.97 -4.06 -5.33
CA LEU A 93 0.01 -3.00 -5.11
C LEU A 93 -0.08 -2.71 -3.61
N VAL A 94 0.12 -1.45 -3.25
CA VAL A 94 -0.02 -0.94 -1.89
C VAL A 94 -1.20 0.02 -1.86
N GLU A 95 -2.20 -0.27 -1.05
CA GLU A 95 -3.46 0.46 -1.01
C GLU A 95 -3.62 1.18 0.33
N LEU A 96 -3.85 2.49 0.29
CA LEU A 96 -4.20 3.28 1.47
C LEU A 96 -5.55 3.95 1.31
N ILE A 97 -6.27 4.09 2.42
CA ILE A 97 -7.58 4.72 2.44
C ILE A 97 -7.51 6.03 3.22
N LEU A 98 -7.99 7.11 2.60
CA LEU A 98 -8.38 8.33 3.31
C LEU A 98 -9.84 8.18 3.77
N SER A 99 -10.05 8.09 5.08
CA SER A 99 -11.38 7.98 5.68
C SER A 99 -12.15 9.31 5.68
N ALA A 100 -13.44 9.24 5.97
CA ALA A 100 -14.31 10.40 6.15
C ALA A 100 -13.87 11.30 7.30
N THR A 101 -13.26 10.73 8.35
CA THR A 101 -12.70 11.48 9.50
C THR A 101 -11.36 12.15 9.16
N GLY A 102 -10.79 11.88 7.98
CA GLY A 102 -9.55 12.48 7.51
C GLY A 102 -8.29 11.72 7.92
N VAL A 103 -8.45 10.52 8.48
CA VAL A 103 -7.35 9.60 8.81
C VAL A 103 -6.95 8.84 7.55
N VAL A 104 -5.64 8.71 7.31
CA VAL A 104 -5.11 7.82 6.28
C VAL A 104 -4.59 6.56 6.97
N TYR A 105 -4.93 5.41 6.43
CA TYR A 105 -4.46 4.12 6.93
C TYR A 105 -4.13 3.17 5.79
N LEU A 106 -3.19 2.27 6.04
CA LEU A 106 -2.85 1.20 5.10
C LEU A 106 -3.99 0.16 5.12
N GLU A 107 -4.52 -0.15 3.94
CA GLU A 107 -5.62 -1.11 3.76
C GLU A 107 -5.07 -2.48 3.39
N GLN A 108 -4.16 -2.53 2.41
CA GLN A 108 -3.66 -3.79 1.86
C GLN A 108 -2.28 -3.64 1.24
N VAL A 109 -1.50 -4.72 1.29
CA VAL A 109 -0.27 -4.93 0.51
C VAL A 109 -0.41 -6.27 -0.21
N SER A 110 -0.38 -6.29 -1.54
CA SER A 110 -0.62 -7.51 -2.32
C SER A 110 0.27 -7.59 -3.56
N SER A 111 0.59 -8.81 -3.98
CA SER A 111 1.28 -9.06 -5.25
C SER A 111 0.29 -9.06 -6.41
N TYR A 112 0.78 -8.74 -7.60
CA TYR A 112 0.09 -9.02 -8.86
C TYR A 112 1.09 -9.53 -9.91
N GLY A 113 0.58 -10.22 -10.93
CA GLY A 113 1.35 -10.70 -12.06
C GLY A 113 0.49 -11.53 -13.00
N ARG A 114 0.98 -11.79 -14.22
CA ARG A 114 0.35 -12.80 -15.08
C ARG A 114 0.47 -14.16 -14.41
N GLU A 115 -0.64 -14.90 -14.33
CA GLU A 115 -0.56 -16.36 -14.11
C GLU A 115 0.52 -16.90 -15.05
N ALA A 116 1.47 -17.66 -14.51
CA ALA A 116 2.39 -18.41 -15.35
C ALA A 116 1.50 -19.23 -16.30
N ASP A 117 1.67 -19.05 -17.61
CA ASP A 117 1.07 -19.95 -18.60
C ASP A 117 1.50 -21.37 -18.20
N ALA A 118 0.57 -22.11 -17.58
CA ALA A 118 0.76 -23.47 -17.12
C ALA A 118 0.62 -24.46 -18.28
#